data_AF-A0A849IJM3-F1
#
_entry.id   AF-A0A849IJM3-F1
#
_cell.length_a   1.000
_cell.length_b   1.000
_cell.length_c   1.000
_cell.angle_alpha   90.00
_cell.angle_beta   90.00
_cell.angle_gamma   90.00
#
_symmetry.space_group_name_H-M   'P 1'
#
loop_
_entity.id
_entity.type
_entity.pdbx_description
1 polymer ?
#
loop_
_entity_poly.entity_id
_entity_poly.type
_entity_poly.pdbx_seq_one_letter_code
_entity_poly.pdbx_strand_id
1 'polypeptide(L)'
;MLIIGSAVFCIAITTWLAFNSIAENLAERLGARFAEKQVLYDKSRTLEPLIREVALARQLSESRTIRKWSEDEQNPALEEEAFGKLESYRKHFGDGSYFLAIAKSRHYYFEDGKVQVKHFRYTLDPSNPKDAWFFATIRRGAAYQVNVAPDVNLNLTKVWINVLLRDRDRVIGVLGTGLDLDKFIHKVTNIPQPGITNLFVDRNAAIQIYPETRYISFSSFTRPKEQQHSIDLLFKRPADRAWVRQSIERLTHHDTDIATKFVYMNGKRYLAGIAALPEVGWFDITLLDLSVIMPKREFWGMGLAIGVSVLGLLAILAFTLHRLVLHPVSAMIEATERISHSDFELPIMDSNYGELGHLAENFKAMAERVHQNQNMLEAELMNRTSKISDTMKILETALRQERENRQIQSNLLTMLEHEIRNPAAVISNTAQMLNVLAREKQPDWQPRIEKIINSVKRISLLMSTLSEGDIRITKDSWLKRETGDLNRICSEIASTLSQLHDRPIRYHALTGESRLWADWHLVGIAIGNLVDNAVKYSPPGSPIHISLKTCETGLLCIEVADSGPGISAEMQSRIFDKFIRNNESDVPGTGIGLYLVRWIAQLHGGIADVTSVRGEGSTFRLCLPHRESR
;
A
#
# COMPACT_ATOMS: atom_id res chain seq x y z
N MET A 1 -14.86 -10.46 -0.80
CA MET A 1 -15.90 -11.51 -0.91
C MET A 1 -15.77 -12.33 -2.20
N LEU A 2 -15.87 -11.74 -3.40
CA LEU A 2 -15.80 -12.48 -4.69
C LEU A 2 -14.52 -13.32 -4.86
N ILE A 3 -13.34 -12.77 -4.55
CA ILE A 3 -12.05 -13.48 -4.67
C ILE A 3 -12.00 -14.70 -3.74
N ILE A 4 -12.45 -14.55 -2.50
CA ILE A 4 -12.48 -15.65 -1.51
C ILE A 4 -13.44 -16.75 -1.97
N GLY A 5 -14.63 -16.38 -2.44
CA GLY A 5 -15.60 -17.33 -2.99
C GLY A 5 -15.04 -18.11 -4.18
N SER A 6 -14.34 -17.42 -5.09
CA SER A 6 -13.70 -18.08 -6.25
C SER A 6 -12.58 -19.05 -5.82
N ALA A 7 -11.77 -18.68 -4.83
CA ALA A 7 -10.71 -19.53 -4.30
C ALA A 7 -11.27 -20.80 -3.64
N VAL A 8 -12.31 -20.68 -2.82
CA VAL A 8 -12.98 -21.84 -2.20
C VAL A 8 -13.57 -22.76 -3.28
N PHE A 9 -14.19 -22.21 -4.32
CA PHE A 9 -14.73 -23.00 -5.42
C PHE A 9 -13.64 -23.75 -6.20
N CYS A 10 -12.51 -23.09 -6.50
CA CYS A 10 -11.36 -23.74 -7.13
C CYS A 10 -10.78 -24.86 -6.26
N ILE A 11 -10.67 -24.65 -4.94
CA ILE A 11 -10.20 -25.67 -3.99
C ILE A 11 -11.18 -26.86 -3.95
N ALA A 12 -12.48 -26.61 -3.93
CA ALA A 12 -13.49 -27.67 -3.95
C ALA A 12 -13.42 -28.51 -5.23
N ILE A 13 -13.32 -27.87 -6.40
CA ILE A 13 -13.19 -28.57 -7.69
C ILE A 13 -11.90 -29.39 -7.75
N THR A 14 -10.77 -28.80 -7.38
CA THR A 14 -9.48 -29.51 -7.41
C THR A 14 -9.45 -30.68 -6.44
N THR A 15 -10.03 -30.52 -5.24
CA THR A 15 -10.17 -31.60 -4.24
C THR A 15 -11.06 -32.72 -4.77
N TRP A 16 -12.18 -32.39 -5.41
CA TRP A 16 -13.08 -33.37 -6.04
C TRP A 16 -12.39 -34.15 -7.16
N LEU A 17 -11.68 -33.46 -8.05
CA LEU A 17 -10.92 -34.09 -9.14
C LEU A 17 -9.82 -35.01 -8.60
N ALA A 18 -9.06 -34.55 -7.61
CA ALA A 18 -8.03 -35.33 -6.95
C ALA A 18 -8.60 -36.59 -6.28
N PHE A 19 -9.70 -36.44 -5.54
CA PHE A 19 -10.39 -37.57 -4.91
C PHE A 19 -10.87 -38.60 -5.94
N ASN A 20 -11.53 -38.15 -7.02
CA ASN A 20 -12.02 -39.07 -8.05
C ASN A 20 -10.87 -39.82 -8.74
N SER A 21 -9.76 -39.13 -9.01
CA SER A 21 -8.55 -39.76 -9.59
C SER A 21 -7.91 -40.78 -8.63
N ILE A 22 -7.79 -40.45 -7.35
CA ILE A 22 -7.24 -41.36 -6.33
C ILE A 22 -8.15 -42.57 -6.16
N ALA A 23 -9.47 -42.37 -6.08
CA ALA A 23 -10.44 -43.45 -5.93
C ALA A 23 -10.41 -44.41 -7.13
N GLU A 24 -10.34 -43.89 -8.37
CA GLU A 24 -10.17 -44.74 -9.56
C GLU A 24 -8.87 -45.53 -9.54
N ASN A 25 -7.73 -44.87 -9.29
CA ASN A 25 -6.44 -45.54 -9.24
C ASN A 25 -6.35 -46.59 -8.13
N LEU A 26 -6.95 -46.31 -6.96
CA LEU A 26 -6.98 -47.25 -5.84
C LEU A 26 -7.87 -48.46 -6.18
N ALA A 27 -9.05 -48.23 -6.76
CA ALA A 27 -9.95 -49.29 -7.20
C ALA A 27 -9.29 -50.18 -8.26
N GLU A 28 -8.54 -49.60 -9.21
CA GLU A 28 -7.80 -50.38 -10.20
C GLU A 28 -6.69 -51.23 -9.58
N ARG A 29 -5.86 -50.66 -8.68
CA ARG A 29 -4.75 -51.38 -8.03
C ARG A 29 -5.23 -52.48 -7.08
N LEU A 30 -6.23 -52.16 -6.25
CA LEU A 30 -6.85 -53.15 -5.36
C LEU A 30 -7.59 -54.21 -6.17
N GLY A 31 -8.26 -53.80 -7.25
CA GLY A 31 -8.90 -54.69 -8.21
C GLY A 31 -7.91 -55.70 -8.78
N ALA A 32 -6.73 -55.25 -9.24
CA ALA A 32 -5.68 -56.12 -9.77
C ALA A 32 -5.23 -57.20 -8.77
N ARG A 33 -4.95 -56.80 -7.52
CA ARG A 33 -4.57 -57.74 -6.45
C ARG A 33 -5.71 -58.67 -6.06
N PHE A 34 -6.94 -58.16 -6.04
CA PHE A 34 -8.12 -58.95 -5.76
C PHE A 34 -8.35 -59.98 -6.86
N ALA A 35 -8.23 -59.61 -8.14
CA ALA A 35 -8.32 -60.53 -9.27
C ALA A 35 -7.28 -61.64 -9.19
N GLU A 36 -6.02 -61.31 -8.87
CA GLU A 36 -4.96 -62.31 -8.70
C GLU A 36 -5.31 -63.32 -7.60
N LYS A 37 -5.75 -62.84 -6.43
CA LYS A 37 -6.19 -63.73 -5.34
C LYS A 37 -7.45 -64.52 -5.69
N GLN A 38 -8.38 -63.91 -6.41
CA GLN A 38 -9.63 -64.55 -6.83
C GLN A 38 -9.35 -65.69 -7.81
N VAL A 39 -8.47 -65.48 -8.80
CA VAL A 39 -8.05 -66.52 -9.74
C VAL A 39 -7.37 -67.68 -9.01
N LEU A 40 -6.53 -67.42 -8.01
CA LEU A 40 -5.94 -68.47 -7.17
C LEU A 40 -6.99 -69.24 -6.38
N TYR A 41 -7.96 -68.52 -5.82
CA TYR A 41 -9.08 -69.12 -5.10
C TYR A 41 -9.90 -70.04 -6.02
N ASP A 42 -10.27 -69.54 -7.20
CA ASP A 42 -11.06 -70.27 -8.19
C ASP A 42 -10.29 -71.49 -8.74
N LYS A 43 -8.98 -71.37 -9.02
CA LYS A 43 -8.10 -72.49 -9.39
C LYS A 43 -8.20 -73.66 -8.40
N SER A 44 -8.24 -73.38 -7.11
CA SER A 44 -8.28 -74.42 -6.07
C SER A 44 -9.66 -75.06 -5.85
N ARG A 45 -10.75 -74.30 -6.01
CA ARG A 45 -12.10 -74.72 -5.62
C ARG A 45 -12.96 -75.21 -6.79
N THR A 46 -12.85 -74.59 -7.97
CA THR A 46 -13.77 -74.85 -9.10
C THR A 46 -13.55 -76.23 -9.74
N LEU A 47 -12.32 -76.76 -9.66
CA LEU A 47 -11.94 -78.00 -10.32
C LEU A 47 -11.87 -79.21 -9.39
N GLU A 48 -12.08 -79.04 -8.10
CA GLU A 48 -12.01 -80.15 -7.13
C GLU A 48 -12.88 -81.35 -7.56
N PRO A 49 -14.14 -81.17 -8.04
CA PRO A 49 -14.94 -82.29 -8.54
C PRO A 49 -14.28 -82.95 -9.76
N LEU A 50 -13.77 -82.16 -10.70
CA LEU A 50 -13.18 -82.66 -11.96
C LEU A 50 -11.86 -83.39 -11.73
N ILE A 51 -10.99 -82.85 -10.87
CA ILE A 51 -9.72 -83.46 -10.46
C ILE A 51 -9.98 -84.80 -9.78
N ARG A 52 -10.99 -84.88 -8.91
CA ARG A 52 -11.39 -86.12 -8.25
C ARG A 52 -11.85 -87.18 -9.26
N GLU A 53 -12.69 -86.82 -10.22
CA GLU A 53 -13.12 -87.74 -11.28
C GLU A 53 -11.95 -88.25 -12.12
N VAL A 54 -11.04 -87.36 -12.53
CA VAL A 54 -9.83 -87.72 -13.28
C VAL A 54 -8.95 -88.69 -12.49
N ALA A 55 -8.74 -88.44 -11.20
CA ALA A 55 -7.94 -89.31 -10.34
C ALA A 55 -8.56 -90.70 -10.21
N LEU A 56 -9.87 -90.79 -9.96
CA LEU A 56 -10.59 -92.06 -9.88
C LEU A 56 -10.57 -92.82 -11.20
N ALA A 57 -10.77 -92.15 -12.34
CA ALA A 57 -10.73 -92.77 -13.66
C ALA A 57 -9.31 -93.27 -14.02
N ARG A 58 -8.26 -92.50 -13.66
CA ARG A 58 -6.87 -92.94 -13.81
C ARG A 58 -6.58 -94.18 -12.97
N GLN A 59 -6.96 -94.18 -11.70
CA GLN A 59 -6.80 -95.34 -10.82
C GLN A 59 -7.54 -96.57 -11.37
N LEU A 60 -8.74 -96.37 -11.92
CA LEU A 60 -9.51 -97.44 -12.57
C LEU A 60 -8.79 -98.00 -13.80
N SER A 61 -8.12 -97.15 -14.60
CA SER A 61 -7.34 -97.59 -15.76
C SER A 61 -6.12 -98.44 -15.42
N GLU A 62 -5.61 -98.31 -14.20
CA GLU A 62 -4.49 -99.12 -13.71
C GLU A 62 -4.95 -100.48 -13.19
N SER A 63 -6.25 -100.76 -13.16
CA SER A 63 -6.79 -102.06 -12.74
C SER A 63 -6.30 -103.20 -13.63
N ARG A 64 -5.67 -104.21 -13.02
CA ARG A 64 -5.19 -105.42 -13.72
C ARG A 64 -6.35 -106.26 -14.26
N THR A 65 -7.47 -106.29 -13.56
CA THR A 65 -8.66 -107.06 -13.92
C THR A 65 -9.29 -106.54 -15.22
N ILE A 66 -9.49 -105.22 -15.31
CA ILE A 66 -10.06 -104.57 -16.50
C ILE A 66 -9.15 -104.77 -17.71
N ARG A 67 -7.84 -104.67 -17.52
CA ARG A 67 -6.85 -104.93 -18.57
C ARG A 67 -6.92 -106.35 -19.10
N LYS A 68 -6.90 -107.37 -18.21
CA LYS A 68 -6.98 -108.78 -18.60
C LYS A 68 -8.25 -109.10 -19.38
N TRP A 69 -9.41 -108.64 -18.90
CA TRP A 69 -10.66 -108.86 -19.60
C TRP A 69 -10.72 -108.13 -20.95
N SER A 70 -10.16 -106.91 -21.04
CA SER A 70 -10.13 -106.16 -22.31
C SER A 70 -9.28 -106.83 -23.40
N GLU A 71 -8.38 -107.74 -23.04
CA GLU A 71 -7.59 -108.53 -23.98
C GLU A 71 -8.31 -109.82 -24.43
N ASP A 72 -9.11 -110.41 -23.52
CA ASP A 72 -9.87 -111.65 -23.69
C ASP A 72 -11.35 -111.44 -23.30
N GLU A 73 -12.05 -110.71 -24.17
CA GLU A 73 -13.45 -110.28 -23.96
C GLU A 73 -14.45 -111.45 -23.93
N GLN A 74 -14.04 -112.66 -24.33
CA GLN A 74 -14.89 -113.85 -24.42
C GLN A 74 -14.93 -114.67 -23.12
N ASN A 75 -14.10 -114.32 -22.14
CA ASN A 75 -13.98 -115.07 -20.89
C ASN A 75 -14.99 -114.59 -19.83
N PRO A 76 -16.01 -115.41 -19.47
CA PRO A 76 -17.08 -114.97 -18.57
C PRO A 76 -16.62 -114.69 -17.13
N ALA A 77 -15.57 -115.39 -16.66
CA ALA A 77 -15.04 -115.18 -15.31
C ALA A 77 -14.30 -113.84 -15.19
N LEU A 78 -13.54 -113.48 -16.22
CA LEU A 78 -12.86 -112.17 -16.28
C LEU A 78 -13.86 -111.03 -16.48
N GLU A 79 -14.95 -111.29 -17.21
CA GLU A 79 -16.05 -110.34 -17.41
C GLU A 79 -16.70 -109.96 -16.06
N GLU A 80 -17.09 -110.95 -15.25
CA GLU A 80 -17.72 -110.71 -13.95
C GLU A 80 -16.80 -109.92 -13.00
N GLU A 81 -15.51 -110.27 -12.92
CA GLU A 81 -14.56 -109.52 -12.09
C GLU A 81 -14.35 -108.08 -12.60
N ALA A 82 -14.26 -107.88 -13.92
CA ALA A 82 -14.04 -106.56 -14.51
C ALA A 82 -15.25 -105.64 -14.30
N PHE A 83 -16.47 -106.12 -14.55
CA PHE A 83 -17.68 -105.34 -14.31
C PHE A 83 -17.96 -105.11 -12.82
N GLY A 84 -17.65 -106.08 -11.95
CA GLY A 84 -17.69 -105.87 -10.50
C GLY A 84 -16.78 -104.72 -10.06
N LYS A 85 -15.59 -104.59 -10.67
CA LYS A 85 -14.67 -103.48 -10.42
C LYS A 85 -15.17 -102.15 -10.97
N LEU A 86 -15.69 -102.13 -12.20
CA LEU A 86 -16.28 -100.94 -12.82
C LEU A 86 -17.46 -100.41 -11.99
N GLU A 87 -18.35 -101.30 -11.55
CA GLU A 87 -19.53 -100.93 -10.75
C GLU A 87 -19.16 -100.43 -9.35
N SER A 88 -18.10 -100.97 -8.73
CA SER A 88 -17.56 -100.44 -7.47
C SER A 88 -17.09 -98.99 -7.60
N TYR A 89 -16.42 -98.64 -8.71
CA TYR A 89 -15.99 -97.27 -8.99
C TYR A 89 -17.14 -96.36 -9.41
N ARG A 90 -18.13 -96.89 -10.13
CA ARG A 90 -19.33 -96.14 -10.57
C ARG A 90 -19.99 -95.39 -9.41
N LYS A 91 -20.13 -96.05 -8.26
CA LYS A 91 -20.75 -95.46 -7.05
C LYS A 91 -19.96 -94.29 -6.46
N HIS A 92 -18.68 -94.15 -6.79
CA HIS A 92 -17.80 -93.10 -6.30
C HIS A 92 -17.67 -91.91 -7.28
N PHE A 93 -17.97 -92.13 -8.57
CA PHE A 93 -18.07 -91.06 -9.56
C PHE A 93 -19.31 -90.19 -9.29
N GLY A 94 -19.16 -88.87 -9.45
CA GLY A 94 -20.15 -87.87 -9.07
C GLY A 94 -21.47 -87.99 -9.83
N ASP A 95 -21.41 -88.44 -11.08
CA ASP A 95 -22.57 -88.63 -11.94
C ASP A 95 -23.08 -90.09 -11.95
N GLY A 96 -22.38 -90.98 -11.23
CA GLY A 96 -22.73 -92.40 -11.17
C GLY A 96 -22.65 -93.12 -12.51
N SER A 97 -21.77 -92.69 -13.42
CA SER A 97 -21.63 -93.29 -14.75
C SER A 97 -20.19 -93.68 -15.10
N TYR A 98 -20.01 -94.69 -15.94
CA TYR A 98 -18.72 -95.03 -16.54
C TYR A 98 -18.91 -95.51 -17.98
N PHE A 99 -17.82 -95.46 -18.74
CA PHE A 99 -17.74 -96.11 -20.04
C PHE A 99 -16.42 -96.86 -20.20
N LEU A 100 -16.44 -97.87 -21.07
CA LEU A 100 -15.26 -98.61 -21.52
C LEU A 100 -15.40 -98.91 -23.01
N ALA A 101 -14.36 -98.61 -23.77
CA ALA A 101 -14.25 -98.87 -25.19
C ALA A 101 -12.99 -99.69 -25.46
N ILE A 102 -13.14 -100.91 -25.97
CA ILE A 102 -12.00 -101.80 -26.21
C ILE A 102 -11.47 -101.61 -27.63
N ALA A 103 -10.17 -101.42 -27.80
CA ALA A 103 -9.56 -101.07 -29.08
C ALA A 103 -9.57 -102.23 -30.10
N LYS A 104 -9.50 -103.49 -29.62
CA LYS A 104 -9.45 -104.69 -30.47
C LYS A 104 -10.82 -105.03 -31.06
N SER A 105 -11.86 -105.12 -30.21
CA SER A 105 -13.24 -105.44 -30.59
C SER A 105 -14.02 -104.22 -31.09
N ARG A 106 -13.61 -103.01 -30.69
CA ARG A 106 -14.36 -101.76 -30.82
C ARG A 106 -15.69 -101.76 -30.07
N HIS A 107 -15.89 -102.68 -29.14
CA HIS A 107 -17.10 -102.71 -28.33
C HIS A 107 -17.10 -101.56 -27.33
N TYR A 108 -18.23 -100.85 -27.27
CA TYR A 108 -18.50 -99.76 -26.35
C TYR A 108 -19.49 -100.20 -25.27
N TYR A 109 -19.06 -100.04 -24.02
CA TYR A 109 -19.80 -100.36 -22.81
C TYR A 109 -20.08 -99.07 -22.04
N PHE A 110 -21.31 -98.89 -21.54
CA PHE A 110 -21.70 -97.70 -20.78
C PHE A 110 -22.79 -98.03 -19.77
N GLU A 111 -22.64 -97.52 -18.56
CA GLU A 111 -23.58 -97.67 -17.45
C GLU A 111 -23.75 -96.34 -16.71
N ASP A 112 -24.99 -95.99 -16.38
CA ASP A 112 -25.37 -94.77 -15.65
C ASP A 112 -26.36 -95.02 -14.50
N GLY A 113 -26.72 -96.29 -14.26
CA GLY A 113 -27.63 -96.72 -13.22
C GLY A 113 -29.11 -96.38 -13.47
N LYS A 114 -29.46 -95.80 -14.63
CA LYS A 114 -30.84 -95.39 -14.93
C LYS A 114 -31.64 -96.46 -15.68
N VAL A 115 -30.99 -97.41 -16.35
CA VAL A 115 -31.67 -98.47 -17.12
C VAL A 115 -30.97 -99.82 -16.94
N GLN A 116 -31.70 -100.87 -16.57
CA GLN A 116 -31.22 -102.26 -16.62
C GLN A 116 -31.11 -102.71 -18.09
N VAL A 117 -29.97 -102.47 -18.73
CA VAL A 117 -29.65 -103.01 -20.06
C VAL A 117 -28.25 -103.63 -19.98
N LYS A 118 -28.03 -104.69 -20.78
CA LYS A 118 -26.71 -105.31 -21.00
C LYS A 118 -25.61 -104.24 -21.08
N HIS A 119 -24.47 -104.50 -20.42
CA HIS A 119 -23.35 -103.57 -20.35
C HIS A 119 -22.87 -103.12 -21.75
N PHE A 120 -22.95 -104.00 -22.74
CA PHE A 120 -22.64 -103.71 -24.14
C PHE A 120 -23.69 -102.83 -24.81
N ARG A 121 -23.25 -101.76 -25.48
CA ARG A 121 -24.14 -100.83 -26.19
C ARG A 121 -24.08 -100.97 -27.71
N TYR A 122 -22.88 -100.84 -28.30
CA TYR A 122 -22.67 -100.92 -29.75
C TYR A 122 -21.18 -101.05 -30.07
N THR A 123 -20.86 -101.23 -31.36
CA THR A 123 -19.49 -101.29 -31.87
C THR A 123 -19.11 -99.98 -32.55
N LEU A 124 -17.97 -99.40 -32.19
CA LEU A 124 -17.49 -98.11 -32.68
C LEU A 124 -17.04 -98.20 -34.14
N ASP A 125 -17.48 -97.24 -34.95
CA ASP A 125 -17.17 -97.15 -36.38
C ASP A 125 -16.30 -95.91 -36.70
N PRO A 126 -15.09 -96.07 -37.27
CA PRO A 126 -14.24 -94.94 -37.67
C PRO A 126 -14.89 -93.95 -38.66
N SER A 127 -15.86 -94.41 -39.45
CA SER A 127 -16.58 -93.60 -40.44
C SER A 127 -17.72 -92.78 -39.82
N ASN A 128 -18.18 -93.18 -38.63
CA ASN A 128 -19.25 -92.48 -37.91
C ASN A 128 -18.67 -91.25 -37.18
N PRO A 129 -19.11 -90.02 -37.52
CA PRO A 129 -18.64 -88.81 -36.84
C PRO A 129 -18.87 -88.81 -35.33
N LYS A 130 -19.86 -89.58 -34.84
CA LYS A 130 -20.16 -89.70 -33.41
C LYS A 130 -19.10 -90.49 -32.64
N ASP A 131 -18.35 -91.37 -33.30
CA ASP A 131 -17.34 -92.24 -32.68
C ASP A 131 -15.91 -91.68 -32.84
N ALA A 132 -15.78 -90.54 -33.55
CA ALA A 132 -14.51 -89.89 -33.84
C ALA A 132 -13.71 -89.55 -32.57
N TRP A 133 -14.39 -89.31 -31.43
CA TRP A 133 -13.76 -89.03 -30.14
C TRP A 133 -12.83 -90.16 -29.69
N PHE A 134 -13.21 -91.42 -29.91
CA PHE A 134 -12.45 -92.60 -29.47
C PHE A 134 -11.14 -92.70 -30.24
N PHE A 135 -11.21 -92.67 -31.57
CA PHE A 135 -10.04 -92.74 -32.45
C PHE A 135 -9.14 -91.51 -32.30
N ALA A 136 -9.72 -90.32 -32.04
CA ALA A 136 -8.94 -89.13 -31.74
C ALA A 136 -8.21 -89.24 -30.39
N THR A 137 -8.85 -89.80 -29.36
CA THR A 137 -8.23 -90.03 -28.04
C THR A 137 -7.04 -90.98 -28.15
N ILE A 138 -7.18 -92.09 -28.88
CA ILE A 138 -6.08 -93.05 -29.12
C ILE A 138 -4.94 -92.39 -29.92
N ARG A 139 -5.25 -91.68 -31.01
CA ARG A 139 -4.23 -91.01 -31.85
C ARG A 139 -3.44 -89.94 -31.10
N ARG A 140 -4.09 -89.20 -30.21
CA ARG A 140 -3.44 -88.13 -29.42
C ARG A 140 -2.44 -88.70 -28.42
N GLY A 141 -2.67 -89.91 -27.91
CA GLY A 141 -1.74 -90.59 -27.01
C GLY A 141 -1.57 -89.92 -25.63
N ALA A 142 -2.43 -88.99 -25.24
CA ALA A 142 -2.42 -88.39 -23.91
C ALA A 142 -2.95 -89.39 -22.87
N ALA A 143 -2.35 -89.45 -21.67
CA ALA A 143 -2.76 -90.41 -20.63
C ALA A 143 -4.24 -90.30 -20.26
N TYR A 144 -4.76 -89.07 -20.23
CA TYR A 144 -6.17 -88.77 -20.11
C TYR A 144 -6.50 -87.47 -20.87
N GLN A 145 -7.79 -87.24 -21.09
CA GLN A 145 -8.31 -86.07 -21.78
C GLN A 145 -9.68 -85.71 -21.22
N VAL A 146 -9.88 -84.42 -20.95
CA VAL A 146 -11.19 -83.88 -20.55
C VAL A 146 -11.78 -83.08 -21.71
N ASN A 147 -13.05 -83.33 -22.05
CA ASN A 147 -13.74 -82.61 -23.12
C ASN A 147 -15.24 -82.44 -22.82
N VAL A 148 -15.81 -81.34 -23.28
CA VAL A 148 -17.26 -81.13 -23.21
C VAL A 148 -17.91 -81.60 -24.51
N ALA A 149 -18.81 -82.58 -24.44
CA ALA A 149 -19.50 -83.07 -25.61
C ALA A 149 -20.94 -83.52 -25.29
N PRO A 150 -21.90 -83.25 -26.19
CA PRO A 150 -23.22 -83.85 -26.13
C PRO A 150 -23.12 -85.33 -26.49
N ASP A 151 -23.74 -86.18 -25.68
CA ASP A 151 -24.00 -87.56 -26.05
C ASP A 151 -25.32 -87.62 -26.81
N VAL A 152 -25.22 -87.93 -28.11
CA VAL A 152 -26.36 -87.94 -29.02
C VAL A 152 -27.31 -89.10 -28.74
N ASN A 153 -26.82 -90.18 -28.11
CA ASN A 153 -27.62 -91.36 -27.80
C ASN A 153 -28.33 -91.21 -26.45
N LEU A 154 -27.75 -90.43 -25.52
CA LEU A 154 -28.30 -90.19 -24.18
C LEU A 154 -29.03 -88.85 -24.05
N ASN A 155 -28.92 -87.96 -25.04
CA ASN A 155 -29.44 -86.59 -25.04
C ASN A 155 -29.01 -85.77 -23.81
N LEU A 156 -27.78 -86.02 -23.34
CA LEU A 156 -27.17 -85.36 -22.19
C LEU A 156 -25.85 -84.72 -22.61
N THR A 157 -25.58 -83.53 -22.12
CA THR A 157 -24.27 -82.89 -22.32
C THR A 157 -23.42 -83.13 -21.10
N LYS A 158 -22.25 -83.74 -21.29
CA LYS A 158 -21.35 -84.07 -20.19
C LYS A 158 -19.95 -83.51 -20.42
N VAL A 159 -19.26 -83.26 -19.32
CA VAL A 159 -17.82 -83.13 -19.26
C VAL A 159 -17.25 -84.55 -19.21
N TRP A 160 -16.83 -85.07 -20.35
CA TRP A 160 -16.27 -86.40 -20.52
C TRP A 160 -14.80 -86.43 -20.11
N ILE A 161 -14.42 -87.49 -19.40
CA ILE A 161 -13.06 -87.74 -18.95
C ILE A 161 -12.63 -89.08 -19.54
N ASN A 162 -11.82 -89.01 -20.58
CA ASN A 162 -11.34 -90.17 -21.31
C ASN A 162 -9.93 -90.51 -20.82
N VAL A 163 -9.72 -91.73 -20.34
CA VAL A 163 -8.43 -92.24 -19.86
C VAL A 163 -7.99 -93.39 -20.74
N LEU A 164 -6.75 -93.35 -21.21
CA LEU A 164 -6.21 -94.44 -22.02
C LEU A 164 -5.92 -95.66 -21.15
N LEU A 165 -6.50 -96.79 -21.52
CA LEU A 165 -6.16 -98.10 -20.96
C LEU A 165 -4.93 -98.64 -21.68
N ARG A 166 -3.81 -98.77 -20.96
CA ARG A 166 -2.54 -99.25 -21.52
C ARG A 166 -2.04 -100.52 -20.84
N ASP A 167 -1.51 -101.44 -21.66
CA ASP A 167 -0.56 -102.44 -21.18
C ASP A 167 0.82 -102.12 -21.77
N ARG A 168 1.73 -101.71 -20.89
CA ARG A 168 3.04 -101.16 -21.26
C ARG A 168 2.89 -100.01 -22.27
N ASP A 169 3.36 -100.19 -23.50
CA ASP A 169 3.28 -99.18 -24.58
C ASP A 169 2.06 -99.36 -25.51
N ARG A 170 1.28 -100.43 -25.34
CA ARG A 170 0.12 -100.73 -26.19
C ARG A 170 -1.16 -100.18 -25.59
N VAL A 171 -1.93 -99.45 -26.39
CA VAL A 171 -3.28 -98.99 -26.03
C VAL A 171 -4.27 -100.15 -26.23
N ILE A 172 -4.88 -100.62 -25.13
CA ILE A 172 -5.88 -101.69 -25.12
C ILE A 172 -7.29 -101.11 -25.31
N GLY A 173 -7.51 -99.87 -24.89
CA GLY A 173 -8.83 -99.23 -24.97
C GLY A 173 -8.84 -97.83 -24.38
N VAL A 174 -10.04 -97.29 -24.23
CA VAL A 174 -10.32 -96.03 -23.55
C VAL A 174 -11.42 -96.28 -22.54
N LEU A 175 -11.21 -95.87 -21.30
CA LEU A 175 -12.23 -95.91 -20.26
C LEU A 175 -12.41 -94.54 -19.66
N GLY A 176 -13.52 -94.33 -18.99
CA GLY A 176 -13.75 -93.04 -18.40
C GLY A 176 -15.07 -92.89 -17.69
N THR A 177 -15.36 -91.64 -17.38
CA THR A 177 -16.60 -91.20 -16.77
C THR A 177 -17.00 -89.86 -17.39
N GLY A 178 -18.14 -89.34 -16.97
CA GLY A 178 -18.58 -88.00 -17.35
C GLY A 178 -19.40 -87.36 -16.25
N LEU A 179 -19.25 -86.05 -16.11
CA LEU A 179 -20.06 -85.22 -15.22
C LEU A 179 -21.15 -84.50 -16.03
N ASP A 180 -22.35 -84.41 -15.49
CA ASP A 180 -23.44 -83.60 -16.05
C ASP A 180 -22.99 -82.12 -16.16
N LEU A 181 -22.99 -81.59 -17.39
CA LEU A 181 -22.47 -80.25 -17.66
C LEU A 181 -23.30 -79.19 -16.94
N ASP A 182 -24.62 -79.30 -16.92
CA ASP A 182 -25.49 -78.28 -16.34
C ASP A 182 -25.31 -78.23 -14.82
N LYS A 183 -25.26 -79.39 -14.16
CA LYS A 183 -24.92 -79.47 -12.73
C LYS A 183 -23.52 -78.95 -12.44
N PHE A 184 -22.56 -79.25 -13.30
CA PHE A 184 -21.19 -78.79 -13.15
C PHE A 184 -21.07 -77.27 -13.31
N ILE A 185 -21.68 -76.69 -14.35
CA ILE A 185 -21.80 -75.25 -14.56
C ILE A 185 -22.45 -74.63 -13.33
N HIS A 186 -23.60 -75.11 -12.88
CA HIS A 186 -24.24 -74.59 -11.67
C HIS A 186 -23.34 -74.64 -10.43
N LYS A 187 -22.56 -75.71 -10.24
CA LYS A 187 -21.66 -75.84 -9.09
C LYS A 187 -20.46 -74.89 -9.17
N VAL A 188 -19.99 -74.57 -10.37
CA VAL A 188 -18.80 -73.74 -10.63
C VAL A 188 -19.15 -72.26 -10.79
N THR A 189 -20.27 -71.93 -11.44
CA THR A 189 -20.66 -70.57 -11.81
C THR A 189 -21.77 -69.97 -10.94
N ASN A 190 -22.53 -70.78 -10.18
CA ASN A 190 -23.69 -70.30 -9.41
C ASN A 190 -23.36 -70.04 -7.92
N ILE A 191 -22.07 -69.89 -7.57
CA ILE A 191 -21.70 -69.27 -6.29
C ILE A 191 -21.99 -67.78 -6.47
N PRO A 192 -22.94 -67.18 -5.73
CA PRO A 192 -23.35 -65.79 -5.95
C PRO A 192 -22.23 -64.83 -5.58
N GLN A 193 -21.35 -64.56 -6.53
CA GLN A 193 -20.30 -63.56 -6.46
C GLN A 193 -20.63 -62.46 -7.46
N PRO A 194 -21.38 -61.43 -7.05
CA PRO A 194 -21.82 -60.37 -7.95
C PRO A 194 -20.62 -59.68 -8.61
N GLY A 195 -20.65 -59.58 -9.94
CA GLY A 195 -19.58 -58.96 -10.71
C GLY A 195 -18.41 -59.88 -11.05
N ILE A 196 -18.45 -61.17 -10.72
CA ILE A 196 -17.42 -62.15 -11.10
C ILE A 196 -18.02 -63.11 -12.11
N THR A 197 -17.33 -63.35 -13.22
CA THR A 197 -17.75 -64.30 -14.25
C THR A 197 -16.57 -65.19 -14.61
N ASN A 198 -16.72 -66.49 -14.40
CA ASN A 198 -15.67 -67.46 -14.68
C ASN A 198 -15.97 -68.19 -15.97
N LEU A 199 -14.92 -68.43 -16.76
CA LEU A 199 -15.00 -69.21 -17.98
C LEU A 199 -13.72 -70.01 -18.18
N PHE A 200 -13.86 -71.18 -18.77
CA PHE A 200 -12.74 -72.10 -18.96
C PHE A 200 -12.49 -72.30 -20.44
N VAL A 201 -11.22 -72.28 -20.84
CA VAL A 201 -10.80 -72.47 -22.22
C VAL A 201 -9.71 -73.52 -22.34
N ASP A 202 -9.61 -74.15 -23.50
CA ASP A 202 -8.47 -75.01 -23.81
C ASP A 202 -7.25 -74.21 -24.32
N ARG A 203 -6.16 -74.92 -24.67
CA ARG A 203 -4.94 -74.32 -25.25
C ARG A 203 -5.17 -73.55 -26.56
N ASN A 204 -6.26 -73.83 -27.28
CA ASN A 204 -6.63 -73.12 -28.51
C ASN A 204 -7.53 -71.91 -28.25
N ALA A 205 -7.81 -71.61 -26.98
CA ALA A 205 -8.79 -70.63 -26.54
C ALA A 205 -10.24 -70.95 -26.97
N ALA A 206 -10.56 -72.24 -27.15
CA ALA A 206 -11.92 -72.72 -27.32
C ALA A 206 -12.62 -72.82 -25.96
N ILE A 207 -13.80 -72.22 -25.84
CA ILE A 207 -14.56 -72.13 -24.59
C ILE A 207 -15.10 -73.51 -24.24
N GLN A 208 -14.69 -74.06 -23.11
CA GLN A 208 -15.15 -75.36 -22.60
C GLN A 208 -16.34 -75.19 -21.67
N ILE A 209 -16.31 -74.18 -20.79
CA ILE A 209 -17.35 -73.91 -19.79
C ILE A 209 -17.62 -72.41 -19.75
N TYR A 210 -18.89 -72.05 -19.80
CA TYR A 210 -19.39 -70.67 -19.68
C TYR A 210 -20.82 -70.71 -19.12
N PRO A 211 -21.29 -69.69 -18.37
CA PRO A 211 -22.66 -69.66 -17.82
C PRO A 211 -23.76 -69.83 -18.88
N GLU A 212 -23.54 -69.31 -20.09
CA GLU A 212 -24.45 -69.47 -21.22
C GLU A 212 -23.94 -70.52 -22.21
N THR A 213 -24.67 -71.63 -22.33
CA THR A 213 -24.27 -72.81 -23.14
C THR A 213 -24.03 -72.50 -24.62
N ARG A 214 -24.64 -71.44 -25.18
CA ARG A 214 -24.43 -71.01 -26.58
C ARG A 214 -22.98 -70.67 -26.93
N TYR A 215 -22.17 -70.28 -25.96
CA TYR A 215 -20.76 -69.93 -26.17
C TYR A 215 -19.81 -71.13 -26.02
N ILE A 216 -20.30 -72.28 -25.55
CA ILE A 216 -19.48 -73.46 -25.33
C ILE A 216 -19.14 -74.13 -26.66
N SER A 217 -17.87 -74.50 -26.83
CA SER A 217 -17.35 -75.25 -27.97
C SER A 217 -17.43 -76.75 -27.71
N PHE A 218 -18.56 -77.35 -28.08
CA PHE A 218 -18.74 -78.80 -28.00
C PHE A 218 -17.80 -79.57 -28.92
N SER A 219 -17.22 -80.65 -28.40
CA SER A 219 -16.31 -81.55 -29.13
C SER A 219 -15.14 -80.80 -29.78
N SER A 220 -14.62 -79.77 -29.10
CA SER A 220 -13.55 -78.89 -29.58
C SER A 220 -12.35 -79.66 -30.14
N PHE A 221 -11.88 -80.71 -29.47
CA PHE A 221 -10.68 -81.44 -29.88
C PHE A 221 -10.81 -82.29 -31.16
N THR A 222 -12.04 -82.63 -31.60
CA THR A 222 -12.27 -83.37 -32.85
C THR A 222 -12.64 -82.44 -34.01
N ARG A 223 -12.97 -81.17 -33.73
CA ARG A 223 -13.37 -80.19 -34.73
C ARG A 223 -12.19 -79.31 -35.18
N PRO A 224 -12.17 -78.87 -36.45
CA PRO A 224 -11.24 -77.86 -36.93
C PRO A 224 -11.38 -76.56 -36.13
N LYS A 225 -10.29 -75.80 -36.02
CA LYS A 225 -10.21 -74.57 -35.22
C LYS A 225 -11.23 -73.51 -35.68
N GLU A 226 -11.55 -73.50 -36.97
CA GLU A 226 -12.50 -72.57 -37.60
C GLU A 226 -13.96 -72.82 -37.18
N GLN A 227 -14.27 -74.02 -36.69
CA GLN A 227 -15.61 -74.44 -36.28
C GLN A 227 -15.79 -74.46 -34.76
N GLN A 228 -14.78 -74.02 -34.00
CA GLN A 228 -14.81 -73.97 -32.53
C GLN A 228 -15.34 -72.63 -32.05
N HIS A 229 -16.14 -72.65 -30.99
CA HIS A 229 -16.54 -71.43 -30.29
C HIS A 229 -15.36 -70.96 -29.42
N SER A 230 -14.65 -69.94 -29.89
CA SER A 230 -13.49 -69.38 -29.20
C SER A 230 -13.83 -68.15 -28.39
N ILE A 231 -12.87 -67.68 -27.60
CA ILE A 231 -12.88 -66.38 -26.94
C ILE A 231 -13.19 -65.19 -27.87
N ASP A 232 -13.07 -65.36 -29.19
CA ASP A 232 -13.37 -64.30 -30.17
C ASP A 232 -14.86 -63.92 -30.16
N LEU A 233 -15.74 -64.82 -29.72
CA LEU A 233 -17.17 -64.55 -29.55
C LEU A 233 -17.46 -63.60 -28.38
N LEU A 234 -16.57 -63.56 -27.37
CA LEU A 234 -16.71 -62.75 -26.16
C LEU A 234 -15.96 -61.42 -26.30
N PHE A 235 -14.71 -61.47 -26.74
CA PHE A 235 -13.84 -60.29 -26.86
C PHE A 235 -13.84 -59.75 -28.30
N LYS A 236 -14.56 -58.65 -28.54
CA LYS A 236 -14.60 -58.02 -29.88
C LYS A 236 -13.31 -57.27 -30.22
N ARG A 237 -12.60 -56.73 -29.23
CA ARG A 237 -11.39 -55.92 -29.45
C ARG A 237 -10.20 -56.80 -29.86
N PRO A 238 -9.46 -56.49 -30.95
CA PRO A 238 -8.26 -57.25 -31.34
C PRO A 238 -7.19 -57.31 -30.25
N ALA A 239 -6.97 -56.22 -29.52
CA ALA A 239 -5.97 -56.13 -28.46
C ALA A 239 -6.27 -57.07 -27.27
N ASP A 240 -7.54 -57.23 -26.92
CA ASP A 240 -7.97 -58.12 -25.83
C ASP A 240 -7.81 -59.58 -26.24
N ARG A 241 -8.23 -59.92 -27.47
CA ARG A 241 -8.04 -61.26 -28.06
C ARG A 241 -6.58 -61.67 -28.13
N ALA A 242 -5.71 -60.77 -28.59
CA ALA A 242 -4.28 -61.02 -28.68
C ALA A 242 -3.66 -61.26 -27.29
N TRP A 243 -4.05 -60.46 -26.31
CA TRP A 243 -3.54 -60.60 -24.94
C TRP A 243 -3.97 -61.93 -24.29
N VAL A 244 -5.23 -62.36 -24.45
CA VAL A 244 -5.68 -63.65 -23.90
C VAL A 244 -4.88 -64.79 -24.51
N ARG A 245 -4.71 -64.82 -25.84
CA ARG A 245 -3.92 -65.86 -26.53
C ARG A 245 -2.46 -65.89 -26.09
N GLN A 246 -1.82 -64.72 -26.03
CA GLN A 246 -0.44 -64.60 -25.57
C GLN A 246 -0.29 -65.03 -24.12
N SER A 247 -1.29 -64.73 -23.28
CA SER A 247 -1.31 -65.16 -21.87
C SER A 247 -1.45 -66.67 -21.76
N ILE A 248 -2.34 -67.30 -22.52
CA ILE A 248 -2.48 -68.77 -22.58
C ILE A 248 -1.15 -69.43 -22.99
N GLU A 249 -0.50 -68.93 -24.04
CA GLU A 249 0.79 -69.46 -24.52
C GLU A 249 1.90 -69.31 -23.46
N ARG A 250 1.98 -68.14 -22.81
CA ARG A 250 2.94 -67.87 -21.74
C ARG A 250 2.72 -68.79 -20.52
N LEU A 251 1.47 -68.92 -20.10
CA LEU A 251 1.08 -69.72 -18.92
C LEU A 251 1.17 -71.23 -19.17
N THR A 252 1.24 -71.67 -20.43
CA THR A 252 1.48 -73.08 -20.76
C THR A 252 2.88 -73.56 -20.33
N HIS A 253 3.85 -72.64 -20.28
CA HIS A 253 5.26 -72.95 -20.01
C HIS A 253 5.70 -72.65 -18.56
N HIS A 254 4.85 -71.99 -17.77
CA HIS A 254 5.16 -71.57 -16.39
C HIS A 254 4.00 -71.94 -15.45
N ASP A 255 4.27 -72.77 -14.43
CA ASP A 255 3.23 -73.41 -13.59
C ASP A 255 2.55 -72.47 -12.57
N THR A 256 3.17 -71.32 -12.26
CA THR A 256 2.76 -70.44 -11.14
C THR A 256 2.49 -68.99 -11.51
N ASP A 257 2.48 -68.65 -12.80
CA ASP A 257 2.19 -67.28 -13.23
C ASP A 257 0.68 -67.04 -13.34
N ILE A 258 0.25 -65.83 -12.99
CA ILE A 258 -1.10 -65.32 -13.28
C ILE A 258 -0.94 -64.14 -14.21
N ALA A 259 -1.81 -64.02 -15.21
CA ALA A 259 -1.85 -62.86 -16.08
C ALA A 259 -3.10 -62.04 -15.77
N THR A 260 -2.93 -60.77 -15.40
CA THR A 260 -4.06 -59.85 -15.19
C THR A 260 -3.99 -58.66 -16.15
N LYS A 261 -5.13 -58.26 -16.71
CA LYS A 261 -5.25 -57.06 -17.55
C LYS A 261 -6.70 -56.60 -17.66
N PHE A 262 -6.91 -55.31 -17.87
CA PHE A 262 -8.20 -54.80 -18.28
C PHE A 262 -8.55 -55.18 -19.71
N VAL A 263 -9.75 -55.73 -19.90
CA VAL A 263 -10.33 -56.14 -21.18
C VAL A 263 -11.76 -55.61 -21.30
N TYR A 264 -12.31 -55.60 -22.52
CA TYR A 264 -13.68 -55.16 -22.76
C TYR A 264 -14.53 -56.29 -23.34
N MET A 265 -15.65 -56.57 -22.68
CA MET A 265 -16.65 -57.53 -23.11
C MET A 265 -18.00 -56.80 -23.20
N ASN A 266 -18.66 -56.89 -24.35
CA ASN A 266 -19.95 -56.22 -24.61
C ASN A 266 -19.97 -54.71 -24.29
N GLY A 267 -18.86 -54.01 -24.51
CA GLY A 267 -18.73 -52.57 -24.24
C GLY A 267 -18.45 -52.21 -22.78
N LYS A 268 -18.51 -53.16 -21.86
CA LYS A 268 -18.16 -52.97 -20.45
C LYS A 268 -16.71 -53.37 -20.17
N ARG A 269 -16.05 -52.62 -19.27
CA ARG A 269 -14.66 -52.85 -18.87
C ARG A 269 -14.62 -53.86 -17.73
N TYR A 270 -13.87 -54.94 -17.91
CA TYR A 270 -13.61 -55.96 -16.91
C TYR A 270 -12.11 -56.03 -16.63
N LEU A 271 -11.75 -56.44 -15.43
CA LEU A 271 -10.40 -56.88 -15.11
C LEU A 271 -10.36 -58.40 -15.29
N ALA A 272 -9.67 -58.87 -16.32
CA ALA A 272 -9.48 -60.29 -16.55
C ALA A 272 -8.26 -60.80 -15.79
N GLY A 273 -8.39 -61.95 -15.16
CA GLY A 273 -7.30 -62.75 -14.63
C GLY A 273 -7.28 -64.13 -15.27
N ILE A 274 -6.11 -64.61 -15.66
CA ILE A 274 -5.92 -65.91 -16.33
C ILE A 274 -4.95 -66.76 -15.52
N ALA A 275 -5.34 -68.00 -15.24
CA ALA A 275 -4.45 -69.02 -14.66
C ALA A 275 -4.50 -70.35 -15.43
N ALA A 276 -3.36 -71.03 -15.48
CA ALA A 276 -3.25 -72.38 -16.01
C ALA A 276 -3.76 -73.42 -15.02
N LEU A 277 -4.46 -74.41 -15.57
CA LEU A 277 -5.01 -75.59 -14.89
C LEU A 277 -4.33 -76.84 -15.47
N PRO A 278 -3.08 -77.13 -15.08
CA PRO A 278 -2.29 -78.21 -15.67
C PRO A 278 -2.95 -79.58 -15.48
N GLU A 279 -3.75 -79.76 -14.43
CA GLU A 279 -4.43 -81.01 -14.08
C GLU A 279 -5.44 -81.45 -15.16
N VAL A 280 -5.97 -80.52 -15.95
CA VAL A 280 -6.96 -80.83 -17.01
C VAL A 280 -6.57 -80.24 -18.37
N GLY A 281 -5.48 -79.48 -18.44
CA GLY A 281 -4.98 -78.86 -19.66
C GLY A 281 -5.83 -77.66 -20.13
N TRP A 282 -6.54 -77.02 -19.20
CA TRP A 282 -7.40 -75.86 -19.45
C TRP A 282 -6.80 -74.60 -18.80
N PHE A 283 -7.43 -73.45 -19.06
CA PHE A 283 -7.14 -72.17 -18.46
C PHE A 283 -8.44 -71.59 -17.90
N ASP A 284 -8.37 -71.11 -16.67
CA ASP A 284 -9.44 -70.32 -16.06
C ASP A 284 -9.25 -68.86 -16.45
N ILE A 285 -10.32 -68.21 -16.88
CA ILE A 285 -10.40 -66.78 -17.16
C ILE A 285 -11.50 -66.20 -16.27
N THR A 286 -11.09 -65.52 -15.21
CA THR A 286 -11.97 -64.81 -14.28
C THR A 286 -12.14 -63.38 -14.76
N LEU A 287 -13.38 -62.96 -15.04
CA LEU A 287 -13.73 -61.59 -15.41
C LEU A 287 -14.33 -60.87 -14.20
N LEU A 288 -13.64 -59.83 -13.73
CA LEU A 288 -14.07 -59.03 -12.59
C LEU A 288 -14.61 -57.68 -13.03
N ASP A 289 -15.84 -57.41 -12.65
CA ASP A 289 -16.53 -56.15 -12.83
C ASP A 289 -16.31 -55.26 -11.61
N LEU A 290 -15.27 -54.43 -11.67
CA LEU A 290 -14.94 -53.53 -10.57
C LEU A 290 -16.06 -52.53 -10.25
N SER A 291 -16.97 -52.25 -11.19
CA SER A 291 -18.11 -51.35 -10.92
C SER A 291 -19.16 -51.95 -9.99
N VAL A 292 -19.21 -53.29 -9.90
CA VAL A 292 -20.10 -54.05 -9.03
C VAL A 292 -19.38 -54.46 -7.74
N ILE A 293 -18.11 -54.87 -7.85
CA ILE A 293 -17.32 -55.36 -6.70
C ILE A 293 -16.84 -54.22 -5.80
N MET A 294 -16.43 -53.09 -6.39
CA MET A 294 -16.00 -51.88 -5.68
C MET A 294 -16.72 -50.66 -6.24
N PRO A 295 -18.02 -50.51 -5.97
CA PRO A 295 -18.80 -49.41 -6.51
C PRO A 295 -18.27 -48.07 -5.98
N LYS A 296 -18.11 -47.08 -6.87
CA LYS A 296 -17.63 -45.73 -6.50
C LYS A 296 -18.41 -45.09 -5.35
N ARG A 297 -19.68 -45.47 -5.15
CA ARG A 297 -20.55 -45.00 -4.07
C ARG A 297 -19.98 -45.31 -2.68
N GLU A 298 -19.27 -46.42 -2.50
CA GLU A 298 -18.68 -46.77 -1.20
C GLU A 298 -17.58 -45.80 -0.77
N PHE A 299 -16.91 -45.15 -1.73
CA PHE A 299 -15.88 -44.16 -1.44
C PHE A 299 -16.44 -42.77 -1.11
N TRP A 300 -17.72 -42.48 -1.37
CA TRP A 300 -18.30 -41.14 -1.17
C TRP A 300 -18.18 -40.63 0.26
N GLY A 301 -18.30 -41.51 1.26
CA GLY A 301 -18.13 -41.13 2.67
C GLY A 301 -16.74 -40.53 2.96
N MET A 302 -15.70 -41.09 2.35
CA MET A 302 -14.33 -40.58 2.48
C MET A 302 -14.15 -39.24 1.75
N GLY A 303 -14.75 -39.10 0.55
CA GLY A 303 -14.76 -37.83 -0.19
C GLY A 303 -15.47 -36.72 0.58
N LEU A 304 -16.62 -37.02 1.19
CA LEU A 304 -17.38 -36.09 2.03
C LEU A 304 -16.58 -35.70 3.28
N ALA A 305 -15.93 -36.65 3.95
CA ALA A 305 -15.08 -36.36 5.11
C ALA A 305 -13.94 -35.40 4.75
N ILE A 306 -13.22 -35.65 3.65
CA ILE A 306 -12.16 -34.76 3.15
C ILE A 306 -12.73 -33.38 2.83
N GLY A 307 -13.86 -33.31 2.14
CA GLY A 307 -14.52 -32.04 1.80
C GLY A 307 -14.90 -31.21 3.03
N VAL A 308 -15.51 -31.85 4.03
CA VAL A 308 -15.87 -31.20 5.31
C VAL A 308 -14.63 -30.75 6.07
N SER A 309 -13.56 -31.55 6.10
CA SER A 309 -12.29 -31.16 6.73
C SER A 309 -11.65 -29.96 6.04
N VAL A 310 -11.64 -29.91 4.71
CA VAL A 310 -11.12 -28.76 3.95
C VAL A 310 -11.95 -27.51 4.20
N LEU A 311 -13.28 -27.61 4.19
CA LEU A 311 -14.16 -26.48 4.50
C LEU A 311 -13.98 -25.99 5.94
N GLY A 312 -13.84 -26.91 6.90
CA GLY A 312 -13.56 -26.58 8.30
C GLY A 312 -12.22 -25.85 8.45
N LEU A 313 -11.17 -26.33 7.79
CA LEU A 313 -9.85 -25.68 7.77
C LEU A 313 -9.93 -24.27 7.16
N LEU A 314 -10.64 -24.11 6.04
CA LEU A 314 -10.85 -22.81 5.41
C LEU A 314 -11.65 -21.85 6.31
N ALA A 315 -12.65 -22.34 7.02
CA ALA A 315 -13.41 -21.54 7.98
C ALA A 315 -12.55 -21.09 9.16
N ILE A 316 -11.72 -21.99 9.71
CA ILE A 316 -10.77 -21.67 10.79
C ILE A 316 -9.74 -20.65 10.29
N LEU A 317 -9.20 -20.83 9.09
CA LEU A 317 -8.26 -19.89 8.48
C LEU A 317 -8.89 -18.50 8.26
N ALA A 318 -10.12 -18.47 7.74
CA ALA A 318 -10.85 -17.23 7.51
C ALA A 318 -11.16 -16.51 8.84
N PHE A 319 -11.58 -17.27 9.87
CA PHE A 319 -11.86 -16.73 11.20
C PHE A 319 -10.58 -16.19 11.87
N THR A 320 -9.48 -16.92 11.81
CA THR A 320 -8.19 -16.50 12.36
C THR A 320 -7.64 -15.26 11.64
N LEU A 321 -7.68 -15.23 10.31
CA LEU A 321 -7.27 -14.04 9.53
C LEU A 321 -8.15 -12.83 9.84
N HIS A 322 -9.46 -13.04 9.98
CA HIS A 322 -10.37 -11.95 10.33
C HIS A 322 -10.07 -11.37 11.71
N ARG A 323 -9.86 -12.24 12.70
CA ARG A 323 -9.61 -11.82 14.09
C ARG A 323 -8.22 -11.24 14.30
N LEU A 324 -7.17 -11.82 13.70
CA LEU A 324 -5.78 -11.42 13.94
C LEU A 324 -5.29 -10.28 13.04
N VAL A 325 -5.89 -10.10 11.85
CA VAL A 325 -5.40 -9.14 10.86
C VAL A 325 -6.47 -8.12 10.46
N LEU A 326 -7.63 -8.57 9.96
CA LEU A 326 -8.61 -7.65 9.39
C LEU A 326 -9.22 -6.72 10.43
N HIS A 327 -9.60 -7.24 11.61
CA HIS A 327 -10.23 -6.45 12.66
C HIS A 327 -9.28 -5.39 13.29
N PRO A 328 -8.03 -5.71 13.69
CA PRO A 328 -7.09 -4.70 14.18
C PRO A 328 -6.79 -3.61 13.15
N VAL A 329 -6.64 -3.98 11.88
CA VAL A 329 -6.39 -3.01 10.80
C VAL A 329 -7.57 -2.07 10.59
N SER A 330 -8.81 -2.59 10.59
CA SER A 330 -9.99 -1.71 10.50
C SER A 330 -10.09 -0.75 11.68
N ALA A 331 -9.78 -1.21 12.89
CA ALA A 331 -9.78 -0.36 14.09
C ALA A 331 -8.73 0.77 14.00
N MET A 332 -7.54 0.49 13.45
CA MET A 332 -6.52 1.53 13.21
C MET A 332 -6.94 2.54 12.14
N ILE A 333 -7.63 2.10 11.08
CA ILE A 333 -8.14 3.00 10.03
C ILE A 333 -9.17 3.97 10.65
N GLU A 334 -10.13 3.44 11.41
CA GLU A 334 -11.14 4.25 12.10
C GLU A 334 -10.50 5.20 13.13
N ALA A 335 -9.50 4.73 13.88
CA ALA A 335 -8.75 5.56 14.82
C ALA A 335 -8.00 6.71 14.12
N THR A 336 -7.46 6.48 12.92
CA THR A 336 -6.79 7.52 12.12
C THR A 336 -7.79 8.57 11.62
N GLU A 337 -8.98 8.14 11.20
CA GLU A 337 -10.04 9.04 10.79
C GLU A 337 -10.53 9.93 11.95
N ARG A 338 -10.65 9.37 13.16
CA ARG A 338 -11.03 10.14 14.36
C ARG A 338 -9.99 11.19 14.77
N ILE A 339 -8.70 10.85 14.75
CA ILE A 339 -7.62 11.82 15.02
C ILE A 339 -7.67 12.98 14.03
N SER A 340 -8.01 12.73 12.76
CA SER A 340 -8.11 13.80 11.75
C SER A 340 -9.22 14.81 12.04
N HIS A 341 -10.23 14.41 12.83
CA HIS A 341 -11.32 15.25 13.31
C HIS A 341 -11.09 15.78 14.74
N SER A 342 -9.84 15.75 15.23
CA SER A 342 -9.46 16.18 16.59
C SER A 342 -10.12 15.37 17.73
N ASP A 343 -10.59 14.15 17.44
CA ASP A 343 -11.08 13.21 18.44
C ASP A 343 -9.95 12.22 18.79
N PHE A 344 -9.44 12.34 20.01
CA PHE A 344 -8.30 11.57 20.50
C PHE A 344 -8.70 10.41 21.43
N GLU A 345 -9.99 10.09 21.55
CA GLU A 345 -10.46 8.94 22.31
C GLU A 345 -10.29 7.63 21.51
N LEU A 346 -9.10 7.04 21.57
CA LEU A 346 -8.77 5.86 20.78
C LEU A 346 -9.46 4.57 21.28
N PRO A 347 -9.92 3.69 20.37
CA PRO A 347 -10.39 2.35 20.72
C PRO A 347 -9.30 1.53 21.44
N ILE A 348 -9.71 0.66 22.36
CA ILE A 348 -8.79 -0.27 23.03
C ILE A 348 -8.29 -1.28 21.99
N MET A 349 -7.02 -1.16 21.59
CA MET A 349 -6.34 -2.13 20.74
C MET A 349 -5.49 -3.05 21.62
N ASP A 350 -5.86 -4.34 21.69
CA ASP A 350 -5.08 -5.35 22.43
C ASP A 350 -3.67 -5.48 21.83
N SER A 351 -2.64 -5.52 22.68
CA SER A 351 -1.25 -5.69 22.26
C SER A 351 -0.90 -7.12 21.79
N ASN A 352 -1.83 -8.07 21.94
CA ASN A 352 -1.60 -9.49 21.65
C ASN A 352 -1.59 -9.87 20.15
N TYR A 353 -1.65 -8.90 19.23
CA TYR A 353 -1.66 -9.15 17.78
C TYR A 353 -0.26 -9.19 17.13
N GLY A 354 0.82 -9.43 17.89
CA GLY A 354 2.18 -9.49 17.35
C GLY A 354 2.66 -8.13 16.83
N GLU A 355 3.20 -8.07 15.61
CA GLU A 355 3.71 -6.83 15.00
C GLU A 355 2.61 -5.76 14.81
N LEU A 356 1.37 -6.18 14.55
CA LEU A 356 0.23 -5.27 14.47
C LEU A 356 -0.10 -4.65 15.84
N GLY A 357 0.11 -5.39 16.92
CA GLY A 357 0.00 -4.87 18.29
C GLY A 357 1.04 -3.78 18.57
N HIS A 358 2.29 -4.01 18.16
CA HIS A 358 3.35 -2.99 18.26
C HIS A 358 3.06 -1.74 17.43
N LEU A 359 2.49 -1.90 16.23
CA LEU A 359 2.08 -0.76 15.40
C LEU A 359 0.95 0.04 16.07
N ALA A 360 -0.03 -0.64 16.65
CA ALA A 360 -1.12 0.00 17.38
C ALA A 360 -0.61 0.80 18.60
N GLU A 361 0.37 0.26 19.32
CA GLU A 361 1.01 0.94 20.46
C GLU A 361 1.78 2.20 20.01
N ASN A 362 2.57 2.10 18.93
CA ASN A 362 3.26 3.25 18.35
C ASN A 362 2.29 4.32 17.84
N PHE A 363 1.19 3.89 17.24
CA PHE A 363 0.13 4.79 16.77
C PHE A 363 -0.53 5.53 17.94
N LYS A 364 -0.83 4.81 19.04
CA LYS A 364 -1.34 5.41 20.27
C LYS A 364 -0.37 6.46 20.83
N ALA A 365 0.92 6.14 20.92
CA ALA A 365 1.94 7.08 21.38
C ALA A 365 2.06 8.32 20.47
N MET A 366 1.92 8.16 19.15
CA MET A 366 1.85 9.28 18.22
C MET A 366 0.63 10.17 18.47
N ALA A 367 -0.55 9.58 18.62
CA ALA A 367 -1.79 10.30 18.89
C ALA A 367 -1.72 11.12 20.18
N GLU A 368 -1.20 10.53 21.26
CA GLU A 368 -0.98 11.22 22.54
C GLU A 368 -0.02 12.40 22.39
N ARG A 369 1.08 12.24 21.65
CA ARG A 369 2.03 13.34 21.37
C ARG A 369 1.42 14.46 20.53
N VAL A 370 0.61 14.13 19.52
CA VAL A 370 -0.09 15.13 18.70
C VAL A 370 -1.06 15.93 19.57
N HIS A 371 -1.85 15.25 20.40
CA HIS A 371 -2.78 15.91 21.33
C HIS A 371 -2.05 16.82 22.34
N GLN A 372 -0.95 16.34 22.93
CA GLN A 372 -0.13 17.14 23.84
C GLN A 372 0.47 18.39 23.15
N ASN A 373 0.97 18.24 21.92
CA ASN A 373 1.51 19.36 21.16
C ASN A 373 0.43 20.39 20.80
N GLN A 374 -0.78 19.98 20.45
CA GLN A 374 -1.90 20.90 20.21
C GLN A 374 -2.22 21.70 21.47
N ASN A 375 -2.39 21.03 22.62
CA ASN A 375 -2.67 21.70 23.89
C ASN A 375 -1.55 22.68 24.28
N MET A 376 -0.28 22.31 24.07
CA MET A 376 0.87 23.18 24.34
C MET A 376 0.90 24.40 23.41
N LEU A 377 0.60 24.23 22.12
CA LEU A 377 0.52 25.32 21.15
C LEU A 377 -0.61 26.29 21.49
N GLU A 378 -1.79 25.79 21.86
CA GLU A 378 -2.92 26.62 22.29
C GLU A 378 -2.58 27.45 23.54
N ALA A 379 -1.93 26.84 24.53
CA ALA A 379 -1.46 27.55 25.72
C ALA A 379 -0.44 28.66 25.40
N GLU A 380 0.50 28.39 24.49
CA GLU A 380 1.48 29.39 24.03
C GLU A 380 0.82 30.53 23.24
N LEU A 381 -0.17 30.22 22.39
CA LEU A 381 -0.95 31.23 21.66
C LEU A 381 -1.73 32.13 22.62
N MET A 382 -2.37 31.56 23.63
CA MET A 382 -3.06 32.33 24.68
C MET A 382 -2.10 33.27 25.42
N ASN A 383 -0.92 32.77 25.80
CA ASN A 383 0.11 33.54 26.49
C ASN A 383 0.61 34.72 25.62
N ARG A 384 0.94 34.46 24.35
CA ARG A 384 1.39 35.51 23.42
C ARG A 384 0.30 36.58 23.19
N THR A 385 -0.94 36.14 23.01
CA THR A 385 -2.08 37.05 22.78
C THR A 385 -2.30 37.95 24.00
N SER A 386 -2.21 37.40 25.21
CA SER A 386 -2.27 38.20 26.45
C SER A 386 -1.13 39.21 26.52
N LYS A 387 0.11 38.79 26.25
CA LYS A 387 1.28 39.68 26.29
C LYS A 387 1.18 40.82 25.28
N ILE A 388 0.70 40.54 24.07
CA ILE A 388 0.45 41.58 23.05
C ILE A 388 -0.60 42.58 23.55
N SER A 389 -1.73 42.11 24.09
CA SER A 389 -2.78 42.96 24.64
C SER A 389 -2.28 43.89 25.76
N ASP A 390 -1.43 43.38 26.66
CA ASP A 390 -0.84 44.18 27.73
C ASP A 390 0.13 45.23 27.19
N THR A 391 0.99 44.87 26.22
CA THR A 391 1.90 45.83 25.59
C THR A 391 1.17 46.94 24.83
N MET A 392 0.04 46.62 24.18
CA MET A 392 -0.79 47.62 23.51
C MET A 392 -1.35 48.64 24.50
N LYS A 393 -1.88 48.20 25.66
CA LYS A 393 -2.38 49.11 26.71
C LYS A 393 -1.29 50.03 27.26
N ILE A 394 -0.07 49.51 27.47
CA ILE A 394 1.06 50.32 27.93
C ILE A 394 1.42 51.37 26.88
N LEU A 395 1.43 51.00 25.60
CA LEU A 395 1.75 51.93 24.52
C LEU A 395 0.71 53.05 24.39
N GLU A 396 -0.58 52.72 24.49
CA GLU A 396 -1.66 53.70 24.43
C GLU A 396 -1.59 54.74 25.56
N THR A 397 -1.29 54.29 26.79
CA THR A 397 -1.16 55.20 27.93
C THR A 397 0.05 56.12 27.81
N ALA A 398 1.20 55.61 27.35
CA ALA A 398 2.38 56.41 27.09
C ALA A 398 2.15 57.49 26.02
N LEU A 399 1.47 57.15 24.92
CA LEU A 399 1.16 58.10 23.85
C LEU A 399 0.21 59.21 24.31
N ARG A 400 -0.76 58.88 25.16
CA ARG A 400 -1.69 59.86 25.73
C ARG A 400 -0.96 60.89 26.61
N GLN A 401 -0.07 60.43 27.49
CA GLN A 401 0.70 61.30 28.37
C GLN A 401 1.58 62.29 27.60
N GLU A 402 2.17 61.83 26.51
CA GLU A 402 3.04 62.62 25.64
C GLU A 402 2.29 63.80 25.00
N ARG A 403 1.07 63.54 24.50
CA ARG A 403 0.20 64.58 23.93
C ARG A 403 -0.27 65.58 24.97
N GLU A 404 -0.67 65.12 26.15
CA GLU A 404 -1.11 65.99 27.24
C GLU A 404 0.01 66.96 27.67
N ASN A 405 1.25 66.47 27.79
CA ASN A 405 2.40 67.32 28.13
C ASN A 405 2.69 68.40 27.08
N ARG A 406 2.64 68.05 25.77
CA ARG A 406 2.82 69.04 24.70
C ARG A 406 1.74 70.12 24.72
N GLN A 407 0.49 69.72 24.95
CA GLN A 407 -0.63 70.68 24.98
C GLN A 407 -0.49 71.66 26.15
N ILE A 408 -0.07 71.19 27.32
CA ILE A 408 0.18 72.05 28.49
C ILE A 408 1.28 73.07 28.18
N GLN A 409 2.39 72.64 27.57
CA GLN A 409 3.49 73.54 27.21
C GLN A 409 3.05 74.64 26.23
N SER A 410 2.31 74.25 25.17
CA SER A 410 1.81 75.21 24.18
C SER A 410 0.83 76.21 24.80
N ASN A 411 -0.12 75.74 25.60
CA ASN A 411 -1.11 76.62 26.26
C ASN A 411 -0.45 77.63 27.22
N LEU A 412 0.58 77.21 27.97
CA LEU A 412 1.30 78.10 28.90
C LEU A 412 2.00 79.26 28.17
N LEU A 413 2.64 78.96 27.05
CA LEU A 413 3.35 79.97 26.26
C LEU A 413 2.40 81.02 25.69
N THR A 414 1.26 80.59 25.12
CA THR A 414 0.23 81.49 24.60
C THR A 414 -0.35 82.39 25.69
N MET A 415 -0.56 81.86 26.90
CA MET A 415 -1.08 82.64 28.03
C MET A 415 -0.11 83.74 28.47
N LEU A 416 1.19 83.41 28.61
CA LEU A 416 2.23 84.36 28.98
C LEU A 416 2.39 85.50 27.97
N GLU A 417 2.17 85.23 26.68
CA GLU A 417 2.21 86.26 25.64
C GLU A 417 1.16 87.35 25.87
N HIS A 418 -0.09 86.95 26.09
CA HIS A 418 -1.19 87.89 26.30
C HIS A 418 -1.04 88.69 27.60
N GLU A 419 -0.60 88.06 28.68
CA GLU A 419 -0.44 88.72 29.98
C GLU A 419 0.69 89.74 30.02
N ILE A 420 1.73 89.62 29.17
CA ILE A 420 2.82 90.60 29.09
C ILE A 420 2.56 91.66 28.00
N ARG A 421 1.87 91.29 26.90
CA ARG A 421 1.50 92.24 25.84
C ARG A 421 0.63 93.38 26.37
N ASN A 422 -0.31 93.07 27.24
CA ASN A 422 -1.24 94.04 27.82
C ASN A 422 -0.54 95.14 28.66
N PRO A 423 0.28 94.82 29.68
CA PRO A 423 1.00 95.85 30.44
C PRO A 423 2.02 96.58 29.56
N ALA A 424 2.67 95.91 28.59
CA ALA A 424 3.56 96.59 27.65
C ALA A 424 2.81 97.63 26.79
N ALA A 425 1.62 97.31 26.27
CA ALA A 425 0.80 98.26 25.52
C ALA A 425 0.41 99.49 26.36
N VAL A 426 0.08 99.29 27.64
CA VAL A 426 -0.22 100.38 28.58
C VAL A 426 1.00 101.28 28.77
N ILE A 427 2.18 100.70 29.09
CA ILE A 427 3.41 101.48 29.30
C ILE A 427 3.77 102.25 28.02
N SER A 428 3.62 101.64 26.84
CA SER A 428 3.86 102.30 25.55
C SER A 428 2.93 103.50 25.35
N ASN A 429 1.62 103.35 25.59
CA ASN A 429 0.64 104.42 25.41
C ASN A 429 0.84 105.56 26.41
N THR A 430 1.08 105.25 27.69
CA THR A 430 1.38 106.27 28.71
C THR A 430 2.66 107.02 28.37
N ALA A 431 3.71 106.32 27.91
CA ALA A 431 4.95 106.94 27.49
C ALA A 431 4.75 107.81 26.23
N GLN A 432 3.99 107.37 25.24
CA GLN A 432 3.63 108.20 24.07
C GLN A 432 2.86 109.46 24.47
N MET A 433 1.91 109.36 25.39
CA MET A 433 1.17 110.52 25.90
C MET A 433 2.08 111.50 26.64
N LEU A 434 2.98 110.99 27.50
CA LEU A 434 4.00 111.81 28.15
C LEU A 434 4.92 112.48 27.12
N ASN A 435 5.22 111.81 26.01
CA ASN A 435 6.07 112.37 24.96
C ASN A 435 5.40 113.57 24.27
N VAL A 436 4.09 113.52 24.05
CA VAL A 436 3.36 114.66 23.49
C VAL A 436 3.38 115.84 24.48
N LEU A 437 3.12 115.58 25.77
CA LEU A 437 3.07 116.62 26.80
C LEU A 437 4.43 117.25 27.11
N ALA A 438 5.51 116.45 27.13
CA ALA A 438 6.86 116.94 27.38
C ALA A 438 7.34 117.89 26.26
N ARG A 439 6.79 117.75 25.05
CA ARG A 439 7.17 118.55 23.87
C ARG A 439 6.80 120.02 24.04
N GLU A 440 5.73 120.29 24.79
CA GLU A 440 5.23 121.65 25.04
C GLU A 440 5.78 122.28 26.33
N LYS A 441 5.97 121.49 27.40
CA LYS A 441 6.26 122.05 28.74
C LYS A 441 7.68 121.87 29.25
N GLN A 442 8.38 120.78 28.91
CA GLN A 442 9.72 120.47 29.42
C GLN A 442 10.53 119.67 28.38
N PRO A 443 11.24 120.36 27.47
CA PRO A 443 11.98 119.72 26.36
C PRO A 443 13.03 118.70 26.82
N ASP A 444 13.64 118.89 27.99
CA ASP A 444 14.67 118.01 28.56
C ASP A 444 14.19 116.57 28.85
N TRP A 445 12.87 116.34 28.94
CA TRP A 445 12.31 115.03 29.24
C TRP A 445 12.05 114.17 28.00
N GLN A 446 12.02 114.78 26.80
CA GLN A 446 11.84 114.09 25.52
C GLN A 446 12.77 112.88 25.36
N PRO A 447 14.11 113.00 25.55
CA PRO A 447 15.03 111.90 25.29
C PRO A 447 14.83 110.72 26.25
N ARG A 448 14.32 110.99 27.46
CA ARG A 448 14.05 109.96 28.48
C ARG A 448 12.76 109.20 28.17
N ILE A 449 11.74 109.88 27.66
CA ILE A 449 10.46 109.27 27.30
C ILE A 449 10.59 108.45 26.01
N GLU A 450 11.32 108.95 25.02
CA GLU A 450 11.65 108.16 23.82
C GLU A 450 12.41 106.88 24.16
N LYS A 451 13.32 106.92 25.16
CA LYS A 451 13.98 105.71 25.68
C LYS A 451 12.98 104.70 26.26
N ILE A 452 11.94 105.15 26.97
CA ILE A 452 10.89 104.26 27.51
C ILE A 452 10.08 103.65 26.36
N ILE A 453 9.62 104.46 25.41
CA ILE A 453 8.84 104.00 24.25
C ILE A 453 9.63 102.95 23.45
N ASN A 454 10.92 103.21 23.19
CA ASN A 454 11.78 102.28 22.46
C ASN A 454 12.08 101.01 23.26
N SER A 455 12.21 101.10 24.59
CA SER A 455 12.38 99.93 25.45
C SER A 455 11.14 99.04 25.48
N VAL A 456 9.94 99.62 25.49
CA VAL A 456 8.68 98.89 25.44
C VAL A 456 8.46 98.24 24.07
N LYS A 457 8.70 98.98 22.97
CA LYS A 457 8.67 98.41 21.61
C LYS A 457 9.62 97.21 21.48
N ARG A 458 10.80 97.31 22.08
CA ARG A 458 11.77 96.20 22.12
C ARG A 458 11.26 95.00 22.91
N ILE A 459 10.62 95.19 24.06
CA ILE A 459 10.00 94.11 24.85
C ILE A 459 8.85 93.45 24.09
N SER A 460 7.98 94.25 23.46
CA SER A 460 6.88 93.72 22.65
C SER A 460 7.37 92.90 21.46
N LEU A 461 8.43 93.35 20.78
CA LEU A 461 9.07 92.59 19.70
C LEU A 461 9.64 91.27 20.20
N LEU A 462 10.27 91.26 21.39
CA LEU A 462 10.83 90.05 21.99
C LEU A 462 9.77 89.01 22.39
N MET A 463 8.62 89.46 22.89
CA MET A 463 7.50 88.56 23.20
C MET A 463 6.91 87.93 21.94
N SER A 464 6.73 88.68 20.85
CA SER A 464 6.31 88.10 19.58
C SER A 464 7.32 87.07 19.05
N THR A 465 8.63 87.33 19.18
CA THR A 465 9.67 86.39 18.73
C THR A 465 9.79 85.14 19.61
N LEU A 466 9.36 85.18 20.88
CA LEU A 466 9.31 84.00 21.75
C LEU A 466 8.16 83.05 21.40
N SER A 467 7.06 83.58 20.88
CA SER A 467 5.86 82.82 20.49
C SER A 467 6.00 82.16 19.11
N GLU A 468 6.76 82.77 18.20
CA GLU A 468 6.94 82.28 16.82
C GLU A 468 7.87 81.06 16.67
N GLY A 469 8.35 80.48 17.79
CA GLY A 469 9.06 79.20 17.80
C GLY A 469 8.23 77.99 17.34
N ASP A 470 6.91 78.13 17.21
CA ASP A 470 5.99 77.07 16.78
C ASP A 470 5.16 77.39 15.52
N ILE A 471 5.46 78.47 14.78
CA ILE A 471 4.68 78.85 13.58
C ILE A 471 5.58 79.07 12.35
N ARG A 472 5.91 77.99 11.65
CA ARG A 472 6.41 78.02 10.25
C ARG A 472 5.28 78.45 9.30
N ILE A 473 4.92 79.73 9.29
CA ILE A 473 3.97 80.29 8.31
C ILE A 473 4.61 81.48 7.59
N THR A 474 5.08 81.21 6.36
CA THR A 474 5.38 82.11 5.23
C THR A 474 6.29 83.33 5.45
N LYS A 475 7.52 83.22 4.90
CA LYS A 475 8.63 84.18 4.91
C LYS A 475 8.36 85.58 4.32
N ASP A 476 7.25 85.83 3.62
CA ASP A 476 7.11 87.05 2.80
C ASP A 476 6.01 88.04 3.22
N SER A 477 5.17 87.72 4.22
CA SER A 477 3.93 88.51 4.47
C SER A 477 4.11 89.77 5.35
N TRP A 478 5.30 90.02 5.89
CA TRP A 478 5.46 90.96 7.03
C TRP A 478 6.56 92.02 6.87
N LEU A 479 7.41 91.94 5.84
CA LEU A 479 8.45 92.93 5.57
C LEU A 479 7.90 94.05 4.68
N LYS A 480 7.87 95.29 5.18
CA LYS A 480 7.48 96.46 4.36
C LYS A 480 8.70 96.96 3.61
N ARG A 481 9.13 96.19 2.60
CA ARG A 481 10.34 96.51 1.84
C ARG A 481 10.06 97.56 0.78
N GLU A 482 10.84 98.63 0.81
CA GLU A 482 10.77 99.70 -0.19
C GLU A 482 12.16 99.94 -0.78
N THR A 483 12.24 100.45 -2.01
CA THR A 483 13.53 100.85 -2.58
C THR A 483 13.90 102.23 -2.07
N GLY A 484 15.07 102.35 -1.47
CA GLY A 484 15.55 103.57 -0.84
C GLY A 484 17.08 103.62 -0.82
N ASP A 485 17.62 104.76 -0.41
CA ASP A 485 19.05 105.05 -0.49
C ASP A 485 19.73 104.86 0.88
N LEU A 486 20.65 103.89 0.93
CA LEU A 486 21.40 103.59 2.15
C LEU A 486 22.34 104.73 2.56
N ASN A 487 22.88 105.49 1.60
CA ASN A 487 23.71 106.66 1.91
C ASN A 487 22.92 107.71 2.69
N ARG A 488 21.65 107.92 2.31
CA ARG A 488 20.75 108.87 2.96
C ARG A 488 20.45 108.47 4.40
N ILE A 489 20.07 107.21 4.63
CA ILE A 489 19.70 106.73 5.97
C ILE A 489 20.91 106.65 6.90
N CYS A 490 22.07 106.21 6.41
CA CYS A 490 23.29 106.24 7.21
C CYS A 490 23.71 107.68 7.56
N SER A 491 23.55 108.64 6.64
CA SER A 491 23.81 110.06 6.91
C SER A 491 22.83 110.64 7.93
N GLU A 492 21.54 110.36 7.82
CA GLU A 492 20.50 110.83 8.75
C GLU A 492 20.69 110.23 10.15
N ILE A 493 21.03 108.93 10.24
CA ILE A 493 21.33 108.27 11.52
C ILE A 493 22.63 108.80 12.11
N ALA A 494 23.68 108.99 11.31
CA ALA A 494 24.95 109.54 11.78
C ALA A 494 24.78 110.98 12.32
N SER A 495 24.02 111.84 11.63
CA SER A 495 23.77 113.21 12.10
C SER A 495 22.93 113.23 13.38
N THR A 496 21.87 112.41 13.43
CA THR A 496 20.97 112.33 14.60
C THR A 496 21.70 111.78 15.81
N LEU A 497 22.47 110.70 15.67
CA LEU A 497 23.18 110.08 16.79
C LEU A 497 24.41 110.89 17.21
N SER A 498 25.06 111.61 16.30
CA SER A 498 26.16 112.52 16.67
C SER A 498 25.66 113.65 17.56
N GLN A 499 24.48 114.21 17.27
CA GLN A 499 23.82 115.19 18.13
C GLN A 499 23.32 114.58 19.45
N LEU A 500 22.75 113.38 19.42
CA LEU A 500 22.16 112.74 20.59
C LEU A 500 23.20 112.30 21.64
N HIS A 501 24.40 111.91 21.19
CA HIS A 501 25.47 111.40 22.05
C HIS A 501 26.61 112.40 22.29
N ASP A 502 26.51 113.62 21.75
CA ASP A 502 27.53 114.68 21.85
C ASP A 502 28.95 114.17 21.48
N ARG A 503 29.02 113.43 20.37
CA ARG A 503 30.24 112.71 19.96
C ARG A 503 30.42 112.77 18.44
N PRO A 504 31.66 112.95 17.92
CA PRO A 504 31.88 112.98 16.49
C PRO A 504 31.66 111.59 15.86
N ILE A 505 30.62 111.46 15.04
CA ILE A 505 30.40 110.28 14.18
C ILE A 505 30.84 110.65 12.76
N ARG A 506 31.91 110.04 12.27
CA ARG A 506 32.42 110.28 10.92
C ARG A 506 31.79 109.29 9.96
N TYR A 507 30.93 109.81 9.08
CA TYR A 507 30.32 109.02 8.02
C TYR A 507 31.15 109.10 6.74
N HIS A 508 31.53 107.94 6.22
CA HIS A 508 32.21 107.79 4.93
C HIS A 508 31.20 107.22 3.92
N ALA A 509 30.66 108.11 3.09
CA ALA A 509 29.68 107.77 2.06
C ALA A 509 30.31 106.90 0.97
N LEU A 510 29.51 106.00 0.39
CA LEU A 510 29.92 105.19 -0.75
C LEU A 510 29.88 106.05 -2.02
N THR A 511 30.99 106.11 -2.76
CA THR A 511 31.03 106.64 -4.13
C THR A 511 30.53 105.56 -5.11
N GLY A 512 29.20 105.40 -5.25
CA GLY A 512 28.57 104.38 -6.10
C GLY A 512 27.04 104.26 -5.91
N GLU A 513 26.42 103.23 -6.47
CA GLU A 513 24.98 102.95 -6.27
C GLU A 513 24.73 102.34 -4.88
N SER A 514 23.91 103.03 -4.06
CA SER A 514 23.61 102.68 -2.67
C SER A 514 22.14 102.31 -2.44
N ARG A 515 21.40 102.02 -3.51
CA ARG A 515 19.97 101.67 -3.43
C ARG A 515 19.78 100.23 -3.00
N LEU A 516 18.91 100.02 -2.01
CA LEU A 516 18.63 98.71 -1.43
C LEU A 516 17.12 98.44 -1.35
N TRP A 517 16.72 97.18 -1.41
CA TRP A 517 15.34 96.75 -1.17
C TRP A 517 15.21 96.13 0.22
N ALA A 518 14.78 96.92 1.20
CA ALA A 518 14.66 96.47 2.58
C ALA A 518 13.55 97.18 3.32
N ASP A 519 13.19 96.61 4.48
CA ASP A 519 12.38 97.30 5.47
C ASP A 519 13.26 98.33 6.19
N TRP A 520 13.09 99.60 5.81
CA TRP A 520 13.91 100.70 6.30
C TRP A 520 13.78 100.92 7.81
N HIS A 521 12.65 100.56 8.41
CA HIS A 521 12.47 100.65 9.85
C HIS A 521 13.35 99.63 10.56
N LEU A 522 13.35 98.37 10.10
CA LEU A 522 14.20 97.32 10.66
C LEU A 522 15.68 97.58 10.41
N VAL A 523 16.07 98.03 9.21
CA VAL A 523 17.46 98.40 8.92
C VAL A 523 17.93 99.55 9.81
N GLY A 524 17.09 100.56 10.05
CA GLY A 524 17.38 101.64 11.00
C GLY A 524 17.58 101.14 12.43
N ILE A 525 16.79 100.16 12.88
CA ILE A 525 16.97 99.51 14.19
C ILE A 525 18.30 98.76 14.25
N ALA A 526 18.68 98.03 13.19
CA ALA A 526 19.94 97.30 13.16
C ALA A 526 21.15 98.24 13.23
N ILE A 527 21.17 99.30 12.42
CA ILE A 527 22.23 100.32 12.42
C ILE A 527 22.28 101.03 13.78
N GLY A 528 21.13 101.42 14.33
CA GLY A 528 21.04 102.06 15.64
C GLY A 528 21.61 101.18 16.76
N ASN A 529 21.37 99.87 16.73
CA ASN A 529 21.96 98.94 17.71
C ASN A 529 23.48 98.81 17.54
N LEU A 530 23.99 98.80 16.30
CA LEU A 530 25.44 98.75 16.05
C LEU A 530 26.14 100.03 16.54
N VAL A 531 25.55 101.19 16.28
CA VAL A 531 26.12 102.48 16.73
C VAL A 531 25.99 102.65 18.24
N ASP A 532 24.86 102.30 18.84
CA ASP A 532 24.70 102.32 20.31
C ASP A 532 25.72 101.38 21.00
N ASN A 533 26.03 100.23 20.37
CA ASN A 533 27.10 99.36 20.82
C ASN A 533 28.47 100.06 20.74
N ALA A 534 28.80 100.66 19.59
CA ALA A 534 30.05 101.39 19.40
C ALA A 534 30.23 102.57 20.38
N VAL A 535 29.16 103.33 20.66
CA VAL A 535 29.15 104.45 21.63
C VAL A 535 29.42 103.96 23.05
N LYS A 536 28.77 102.86 23.46
CA LYS A 536 28.88 102.31 24.82
C LYS A 536 30.27 101.79 25.16
N TYR A 537 30.97 101.21 24.19
CA TYR A 537 32.25 100.54 24.45
C TYR A 537 33.48 101.39 24.09
N SER A 538 33.32 102.52 23.39
CA SER A 538 34.45 103.38 23.02
C SER A 538 34.75 104.45 24.09
N PRO A 539 36.03 104.76 24.38
CA PRO A 539 36.44 105.81 25.32
C PRO A 539 35.82 107.18 25.02
N PRO A 540 35.53 108.04 26.02
CA PRO A 540 34.92 109.35 25.80
C PRO A 540 35.70 110.20 24.78
N GLY A 541 35.00 110.79 23.80
CA GLY A 541 35.57 111.69 22.81
C GLY A 541 36.21 111.06 21.56
N SER A 542 36.40 109.73 21.49
CA SER A 542 36.97 109.11 20.27
C SER A 542 35.93 109.07 19.13
N PRO A 543 36.31 109.27 17.84
CA PRO A 543 35.34 109.25 16.75
C PRO A 543 34.85 107.83 16.44
N ILE A 544 33.56 107.67 16.14
CA ILE A 544 32.98 106.43 15.60
C ILE A 544 32.93 106.55 14.08
N HIS A 545 33.42 105.54 13.38
CA HIS A 545 33.45 105.54 11.92
C HIS A 545 32.33 104.65 11.38
N ILE A 546 31.45 105.24 10.57
CA ILE A 546 30.45 104.49 9.79
C ILE A 546 30.91 104.56 8.33
N SER A 547 31.21 103.42 7.72
CA SER A 547 31.58 103.35 6.31
C SER A 547 30.66 102.41 5.56
N LEU A 548 30.26 102.82 4.35
CA LEU A 548 29.61 101.93 3.40
C LEU A 548 30.63 101.41 2.41
N LYS A 549 30.67 100.09 2.23
CA LYS A 549 31.53 99.42 1.24
C LYS A 549 30.69 98.49 0.37
N THR A 550 31.03 98.42 -0.90
CA THR A 550 30.55 97.36 -1.78
C THR A 550 31.49 96.18 -1.65
N CYS A 551 30.97 95.03 -1.23
CA CYS A 551 31.71 93.79 -1.18
C CYS A 551 31.70 93.14 -2.59
N GLU A 552 32.77 92.43 -2.98
CA GLU A 552 32.95 91.82 -4.33
C GLU A 552 31.79 90.87 -4.75
N THR A 553 30.96 90.45 -3.81
CA THR A 553 29.83 89.53 -3.97
C THR A 553 28.47 90.21 -4.27
N GLY A 554 28.43 91.51 -4.56
CA GLY A 554 27.17 92.24 -4.81
C GLY A 554 26.35 92.57 -3.55
N LEU A 555 26.97 92.46 -2.38
CA LEU A 555 26.43 92.88 -1.08
C LEU A 555 26.87 94.32 -0.77
N LEU A 556 25.95 95.13 -0.24
CA LEU A 556 26.23 96.42 0.38
C LEU A 556 26.50 96.19 1.87
N CYS A 557 27.71 96.54 2.30
CA CYS A 557 28.25 96.24 3.62
C CYS A 557 28.33 97.55 4.44
N ILE A 558 27.57 97.61 5.54
CA ILE A 558 27.61 98.70 6.51
C ILE A 558 28.63 98.31 7.59
N GLU A 559 29.70 99.08 7.70
CA GLU A 559 30.76 98.91 8.69
C GLU A 559 30.66 99.99 9.76
N VAL A 560 30.53 99.58 11.02
CA VAL A 560 30.61 100.46 12.18
C VAL A 560 31.85 100.09 12.98
N ALA A 561 32.87 100.96 12.93
CA ALA A 561 34.14 100.78 13.63
C ALA A 561 34.19 101.65 14.89
N ASP A 562 34.57 101.01 16.00
CA ASP A 562 34.68 101.56 17.34
C ASP A 562 36.13 101.49 17.85
N SER A 563 36.47 102.29 18.86
CA SER A 563 37.81 102.29 19.49
C SER A 563 37.77 101.65 20.89
N GLY A 564 36.89 100.68 21.10
CA GLY A 564 36.69 100.02 22.37
C GLY A 564 37.79 99.00 22.72
N PRO A 565 37.62 98.25 23.83
CA PRO A 565 38.62 97.30 24.32
C PRO A 565 38.83 96.07 23.41
N GLY A 566 38.02 95.92 22.36
CA GLY A 566 38.01 94.76 21.46
C GLY A 566 37.38 93.50 22.06
N ILE A 567 37.17 92.47 21.23
CA ILE A 567 36.41 91.25 21.54
C ILE A 567 37.31 90.02 21.31
N SER A 568 37.31 89.05 22.24
CA SER A 568 38.08 87.80 22.08
C SER A 568 37.53 86.92 20.94
N ALA A 569 38.39 86.15 20.27
CA ALA A 569 38.00 85.30 19.14
C ALA A 569 36.89 84.28 19.50
N GLU A 570 36.92 83.69 20.70
CA GLU A 570 35.88 82.77 21.18
C GLU A 570 34.51 83.46 21.32
N MET A 571 34.52 84.73 21.71
CA MET A 571 33.32 85.51 21.89
C MET A 571 32.78 86.05 20.55
N GLN A 572 33.64 86.35 19.57
CA GLN A 572 33.20 86.80 18.24
C GLN A 572 32.22 85.82 17.57
N SER A 573 32.42 84.51 17.74
CA SER A 573 31.51 83.47 17.20
C SER A 573 30.13 83.41 17.85
N ARG A 574 30.01 83.92 19.09
CA ARG A 574 28.83 83.77 19.96
C ARG A 574 28.18 85.10 20.34
N ILE A 575 28.81 86.24 20.04
CA ILE A 575 28.33 87.57 20.46
C ILE A 575 26.97 87.93 19.84
N PHE A 576 26.61 87.27 18.75
CA PHE A 576 25.31 87.39 18.09
C PHE A 576 24.26 86.39 18.58
N ASP A 577 24.59 85.47 19.50
CA ASP A 577 23.62 84.54 20.08
C ASP A 577 22.81 85.21 21.21
N LYS A 578 21.64 84.64 21.49
CA LYS A 578 20.68 85.21 22.43
C LYS A 578 21.26 85.28 23.86
N PHE A 579 21.15 86.44 24.49
CA PHE A 579 21.56 86.70 25.89
C PHE A 579 23.07 86.62 26.18
N ILE A 580 23.92 86.65 25.15
CA ILE A 580 25.37 86.60 25.33
C ILE A 580 25.95 88.01 25.54
N ARG A 581 26.84 88.16 26.53
CA ARG A 581 27.56 89.39 26.87
C ARG A 581 29.06 89.10 27.02
N ASN A 582 29.89 90.12 26.79
CA ASN A 582 31.29 90.07 27.17
C ASN A 582 31.42 90.28 28.69
N ASN A 583 31.86 89.25 29.40
CA ASN A 583 31.89 89.20 30.88
C ASN A 583 32.94 90.15 31.51
N GLU A 584 33.82 90.75 30.72
CA GLU A 584 34.93 91.60 31.20
C GLU A 584 34.63 93.11 31.17
N SER A 585 33.42 93.52 30.76
CA SER A 585 33.03 94.94 30.66
C SER A 585 31.82 95.25 31.53
N ASP A 586 31.96 96.20 32.47
CA ASP A 586 30.92 96.60 33.44
C ASP A 586 29.83 97.50 32.85
N VAL A 587 29.60 97.39 31.53
CA VAL A 587 28.69 98.25 30.77
C VAL A 587 27.27 97.66 30.76
N PRO A 588 26.22 98.41 31.16
CA PRO A 588 24.86 97.90 31.23
C PRO A 588 24.25 97.60 29.84
N GLY A 589 23.73 96.38 29.66
CA GLY A 589 23.09 95.93 28.40
C GLY A 589 22.44 94.55 28.50
N THR A 590 21.45 94.26 27.62
CA THR A 590 20.60 93.06 27.68
C THR A 590 21.12 91.84 26.91
N GLY A 591 22.21 91.96 26.14
CA GLY A 591 22.73 90.86 25.29
C GLY A 591 21.84 90.49 24.09
N ILE A 592 20.84 91.32 23.77
CA ILE A 592 19.85 91.06 22.71
C ILE A 592 20.10 91.91 21.46
N GLY A 593 20.82 93.03 21.60
CA GLY A 593 20.99 94.02 20.51
C GLY A 593 21.65 93.42 19.28
N LEU A 594 22.74 92.68 19.47
CA LEU A 594 23.47 92.03 18.37
C LEU A 594 22.71 90.83 17.80
N TYR A 595 22.02 90.04 18.62
CA TYR A 595 21.11 89.00 18.14
C TYR A 595 20.04 89.56 17.19
N LEU A 596 19.47 90.72 17.53
CA LEU A 596 18.50 91.40 16.67
C LEU A 596 19.11 91.86 15.34
N VAL A 597 20.37 92.33 15.35
CA VAL A 597 21.09 92.67 14.10
C VAL A 597 21.28 91.45 13.21
N ARG A 598 21.70 90.30 13.76
CA ARG A 598 21.87 89.05 13.00
C ARG A 598 20.54 88.54 12.44
N TRP A 599 19.48 88.62 13.23
CA TRP A 599 18.14 88.26 12.79
C TRP A 599 17.65 89.17 11.66
N ILE A 600 17.77 90.50 11.80
CA ILE A 600 17.40 91.46 10.75
C ILE A 600 18.21 91.21 9.47
N ALA A 601 19.50 90.91 9.58
CA ALA A 601 20.31 90.53 8.43
C ALA A 601 19.75 89.28 7.73
N GLN A 602 19.48 88.20 8.48
CA GLN A 602 18.93 86.95 7.94
C GLN A 602 17.55 87.13 7.25
N LEU A 603 16.69 87.99 7.81
CA LEU A 603 15.39 88.32 7.21
C LEU A 603 15.49 89.02 5.86
N HIS A 604 16.57 89.77 5.66
CA HIS A 604 16.87 90.46 4.41
C HIS A 604 17.79 89.64 3.50
N GLY A 605 18.04 88.36 3.82
CA GLY A 605 18.95 87.48 3.07
C GLY A 605 20.43 87.87 3.18
N GLY A 606 20.76 88.72 4.17
CA GLY A 606 22.08 89.22 4.46
C GLY A 606 22.77 88.51 5.62
N ILE A 607 23.96 89.02 6.00
CA ILE A 607 24.81 88.46 7.05
C ILE A 607 25.27 89.59 7.98
N ALA A 608 25.32 89.31 9.28
CA ALA A 608 25.97 90.18 10.26
C ALA A 608 27.21 89.49 10.83
N ASP A 609 28.32 90.22 10.94
CA ASP A 609 29.61 89.69 11.35
C ASP A 609 30.41 90.74 12.15
N VAL A 610 31.47 90.33 12.85
CA VAL A 610 32.35 91.22 13.61
C VAL A 610 33.80 90.84 13.41
N THR A 611 34.65 91.85 13.28
CA THR A 611 36.11 91.71 13.28
C THR A 611 36.67 92.60 14.36
N SER A 612 37.42 92.03 15.30
CA SER A 612 37.97 92.78 16.43
C SER A 612 39.30 92.18 16.88
N VAL A 613 40.20 93.05 17.33
CA VAL A 613 41.45 92.70 17.99
C VAL A 613 41.43 93.35 19.38
N ARG A 614 41.79 92.60 20.43
CA ARG A 614 41.83 93.13 21.80
C ARG A 614 42.76 94.36 21.86
N GLY A 615 42.25 95.47 22.40
CA GLY A 615 42.97 96.72 22.56
C GLY A 615 42.94 97.67 21.35
N GLU A 616 42.47 97.23 20.18
CA GLU A 616 42.47 98.04 18.94
C GLU A 616 41.07 98.42 18.44
N GLY A 617 40.01 98.00 19.15
CA GLY A 617 38.62 98.28 18.80
C GLY A 617 37.89 97.13 18.08
N SER A 618 36.65 97.38 17.68
CA SER A 618 35.81 96.40 16.96
C SER A 618 35.18 97.03 15.73
N THR A 619 35.08 96.25 14.66
CA THR A 619 34.34 96.62 13.45
C THR A 619 33.21 95.64 13.24
N PHE A 620 31.98 96.12 13.41
CA PHE A 620 30.76 95.34 13.14
C PHE A 620 30.31 95.56 11.71
N ARG A 621 29.94 94.47 11.03
CA ARG A 621 29.52 94.44 9.64
C ARG A 621 28.08 93.97 9.53
N LEU A 622 27.26 94.73 8.82
CA LEU A 622 25.93 94.35 8.38
C LEU A 622 25.90 94.36 6.85
N CYS A 623 25.82 93.18 6.24
CA CYS A 623 25.88 92.98 4.80
C CYS A 623 24.49 92.64 4.27
N LEU A 624 23.97 93.44 3.35
CA LEU A 624 22.64 93.29 2.76
C LEU A 624 22.73 93.22 1.22
N PRO A 625 21.90 92.42 0.54
CA PRO A 625 21.92 92.27 -0.92
C PRO A 625 21.40 93.51 -1.66
N HIS A 626 22.08 93.89 -2.75
CA HIS A 626 21.78 95.08 -3.56
C HIS A 626 20.45 94.99 -4.34
N ARG A 627 20.10 93.79 -4.81
CA ARG A 627 18.84 93.48 -5.48
C ARG A 627 18.41 92.07 -5.10
N GLU A 628 17.10 91.85 -5.11
CA GLU A 628 16.43 90.57 -4.91
C GLU A 628 17.23 89.43 -5.56
N SER A 629 17.88 88.60 -4.73
CA SER A 629 18.15 87.23 -5.11
C SER A 629 16.77 86.59 -5.22
N ARG A 630 16.27 86.46 -6.45
CA ARG A 630 15.11 85.59 -6.72
C ARG A 630 15.32 84.20 -6.14
#